data_AF-A0A918ECL7-F1
#
_entry.id   AF-A0A918ECL7-F1
#
_cell.length_a   1.000
_cell.length_b   1.000
_cell.length_c   1.000
_cell.angle_alpha   90.00
_cell.angle_beta   90.00
_cell.angle_gamma   90.00
#
_symmetry.space_group_name_H-M   'P 1'
#
loop_
_entity.id
_entity.type
_entity.pdbx_description
1 polymer ?
#
loop_
_entity_poly.entity_id
_entity_poly.type
_entity_poly.pdbx_seq_one_letter_code
_entity_poly.pdbx_strand_id
1 'polypeptide(L)'
;MTAVAPQPIATRPFGTREAVKGSFLLRMFRTTDHKQIGLMYLVTSFAFFMVGGAMAMLIRTELARPGMQFLSQEQYNQLFTMHGTVMLLLYATPIVFGFANFILPLQIGSPDVAFPRLNAFSYWLYLFGGLIVLAGFITPGGAADFGWFAYTPLSNAIHSPGAGADLWLAGLAVGGLGTILGAVNMITTVVCLRAPGMTMFRMPIFTWNILVTSVLVLLAFPILTAALLGLMADRHLGAHVFDPANGGVILWQHLFWFFGHPEVYIVALPFFGIVSEIFPVFSRKPIFGYNGLVYATLGIAALSVAVWAHHMYATGAVLLPFFAFMTFLIAVPTGIKFFNWIGTMWKGQLTFESPMLFSIGFIVTFLFGGLSGILLAAPALDFHVSDTYFVVAHFHYVLYGTIVFATFAGIYFWFPKFTGRMLDEPLAKLHFWTTFIGFHATFLVQHWLGNEGMPRRYADYLPGDGFTTLNMISTIGAYILGASTLPFIYNIFKSYRYGETVQVDDPWGFGNSLEWATSCPPPRHNFTELPRIRSARPAFELHYPHMIERMHDEAHVTFTGKAISHEKAKPAPSEVAARAVQSGTASESTEEDHR
;
A
#
# COMPACT_ATOMS: atom_id res chain seq x y z
N MET A 1 29.73 -52.03 6.85
CA MET A 1 29.04 -50.76 6.55
C MET A 1 27.76 -51.09 5.78
N THR A 2 26.63 -51.18 6.48
CA THR A 2 25.32 -51.39 5.86
C THR A 2 24.86 -50.07 5.24
N ALA A 3 24.87 -50.01 3.91
CA ALA A 3 24.31 -48.89 3.17
C ALA A 3 22.80 -48.82 3.48
N VAL A 4 22.38 -47.77 4.19
CA VAL A 4 20.97 -47.47 4.37
C VAL A 4 20.45 -47.00 3.02
N ALA A 5 19.65 -47.83 2.36
CA ALA A 5 18.98 -47.45 1.12
C ALA A 5 18.10 -46.21 1.38
N PRO A 6 18.13 -45.19 0.51
CA PRO A 6 17.25 -44.03 0.65
C PRO A 6 15.79 -44.49 0.66
N GLN A 7 15.13 -44.36 1.80
CA GLN A 7 13.69 -44.58 1.89
C GLN A 7 12.99 -43.38 1.26
N PRO A 8 12.09 -43.58 0.27
CA PRO A 8 11.27 -42.49 -0.23
C PRO A 8 10.44 -41.94 0.92
N ILE A 9 10.56 -40.64 1.21
CA ILE A 9 9.62 -39.96 2.10
C ILE A 9 8.25 -40.08 1.43
N ALA A 10 7.32 -40.80 2.07
CA ALA A 10 5.96 -40.92 1.60
C ALA A 10 5.29 -39.53 1.67
N THR A 11 5.40 -38.75 0.60
CA THR A 11 4.67 -37.51 0.45
C THR A 11 3.23 -37.88 0.10
N ARG A 12 2.27 -37.47 0.93
CA ARG A 12 0.87 -37.56 0.53
C ARG A 12 0.67 -36.61 -0.65
N PRO A 13 0.15 -37.07 -1.81
CA PRO A 13 -0.03 -36.21 -2.97
C PRO A 13 -1.04 -35.07 -2.71
N PHE A 14 -1.92 -35.21 -1.70
CA PHE A 14 -2.87 -34.18 -1.32
C PHE A 14 -3.08 -34.11 0.20
N GLY A 15 -2.37 -33.19 0.86
CA GLY A 15 -2.64 -32.80 2.24
C GLY A 15 -3.72 -31.74 2.32
N THR A 16 -4.99 -32.11 2.20
CA THR A 16 -6.05 -31.32 2.84
C THR A 16 -6.77 -32.25 3.80
N ARG A 17 -6.58 -32.06 5.11
CA ARG A 17 -7.53 -32.61 6.08
C ARG A 17 -8.91 -32.13 5.64
N GLU A 18 -9.89 -33.02 5.49
CA GLU A 18 -11.28 -32.61 5.28
C GLU A 18 -11.64 -31.61 6.38
N ALA A 19 -11.81 -30.34 6.00
CA ALA A 19 -12.25 -29.34 6.95
C ALA A 19 -13.65 -29.73 7.39
N VAL A 20 -13.84 -29.95 8.69
CA VAL A 20 -15.16 -30.23 9.26
C VAL A 20 -16.11 -29.13 8.80
N LYS A 21 -17.26 -29.50 8.20
CA LYS A 21 -18.23 -28.52 7.68
C LYS A 21 -18.58 -27.50 8.78
N GLY A 22 -18.49 -26.20 8.46
CA GLY A 22 -18.73 -25.11 9.41
C GLY A 22 -17.54 -24.68 10.28
N SER A 23 -16.47 -25.48 10.37
CA SER A 23 -15.28 -25.13 11.17
C SER A 23 -14.57 -23.86 10.70
N PHE A 24 -14.65 -23.53 9.42
CA PHE A 24 -14.06 -22.32 8.85
C PHE A 24 -14.67 -21.03 9.43
N LEU A 25 -16.01 -20.97 9.55
CA LEU A 25 -16.70 -19.79 10.09
C LEU A 25 -16.34 -19.58 11.57
N LEU A 26 -16.40 -20.65 12.37
CA LEU A 26 -16.00 -20.60 13.78
C LEU A 26 -14.53 -20.18 13.94
N ARG A 27 -13.64 -20.71 13.09
CA ARG A 27 -12.22 -20.34 13.08
C ARG A 27 -12.04 -18.86 12.72
N MET A 28 -12.79 -18.34 11.75
CA MET A 28 -12.74 -16.93 11.34
C MET A 28 -13.20 -15.98 12.46
N PHE A 29 -14.27 -16.28 13.19
CA PHE A 29 -14.73 -15.44 14.29
C PHE A 29 -13.83 -15.48 15.53
N ARG A 30 -13.13 -16.60 15.77
CA ARG A 30 -12.29 -16.81 16.97
C ARG A 30 -10.78 -16.67 16.70
N THR A 31 -10.38 -16.31 15.48
CA THR A 31 -8.96 -16.29 15.12
C THR A 31 -8.21 -15.18 15.86
N THR A 32 -7.01 -15.51 16.31
CA THR A 32 -5.97 -14.56 16.71
C THR A 32 -4.74 -14.66 15.82
N ASP A 33 -4.75 -15.56 14.82
CA ASP A 33 -3.63 -15.76 13.91
C ASP A 33 -3.53 -14.58 12.93
N HIS A 34 -2.45 -13.82 13.01
CA HIS A 34 -2.15 -12.73 12.10
C HIS A 34 -2.19 -13.14 10.62
N LYS A 35 -1.84 -14.39 10.27
CA LYS A 35 -1.93 -14.90 8.88
C LYS A 35 -3.38 -14.97 8.41
N GLN A 36 -4.27 -15.48 9.26
CA GLN A 36 -5.68 -15.59 8.91
C GLN A 36 -6.36 -14.22 8.87
N ILE A 37 -6.04 -13.34 9.82
CA ILE A 37 -6.53 -11.96 9.83
C ILE A 37 -6.02 -11.21 8.57
N GLY A 38 -4.75 -11.39 8.20
CA GLY A 38 -4.18 -10.86 6.97
C GLY A 38 -4.95 -11.31 5.73
N LEU A 39 -5.27 -12.60 5.60
CA LEU A 39 -6.11 -13.10 4.50
C LEU A 39 -7.52 -12.50 4.52
N MET A 40 -8.11 -12.33 5.70
CA MET A 40 -9.43 -11.69 5.82
C MET A 40 -9.38 -10.23 5.33
N TYR A 41 -8.35 -9.47 5.69
CA TYR A 41 -8.12 -8.13 5.15
C TYR A 41 -7.97 -8.16 3.62
N LEU A 42 -7.13 -9.05 3.08
CA LEU A 42 -6.89 -9.13 1.63
C LEU A 42 -8.19 -9.43 0.86
N VAL A 43 -8.98 -10.40 1.34
CA VAL A 43 -10.26 -10.78 0.70
C VAL A 43 -11.31 -9.69 0.83
N THR A 44 -11.50 -9.11 2.03
CA THR A 44 -12.49 -8.04 2.25
C THR A 44 -12.13 -6.78 1.46
N SER A 45 -10.86 -6.39 1.45
CA SER A 45 -10.41 -5.21 0.69
C SER A 45 -10.57 -5.43 -0.81
N PHE A 46 -10.32 -6.64 -1.31
CA PHE A 46 -10.59 -6.96 -2.72
C PHE A 46 -12.10 -6.97 -3.04
N ALA A 47 -12.96 -7.36 -2.10
CA ALA A 47 -14.41 -7.22 -2.27
C ALA A 47 -14.82 -5.74 -2.39
N PHE A 48 -14.29 -4.87 -1.54
CA PHE A 48 -14.49 -3.43 -1.67
C PHE A 48 -13.90 -2.86 -2.96
N PHE A 49 -12.75 -3.36 -3.42
CA PHE A 49 -12.18 -3.01 -4.73
C PHE A 49 -13.15 -3.34 -5.88
N MET A 50 -13.80 -4.50 -5.86
CA MET A 50 -14.82 -4.83 -6.87
C MET A 50 -16.03 -3.90 -6.78
N VAL A 51 -16.50 -3.57 -5.56
CA VAL A 51 -17.63 -2.64 -5.35
C VAL A 51 -17.29 -1.24 -5.88
N GLY A 52 -16.12 -0.69 -5.53
CA GLY A 52 -15.69 0.61 -6.04
C GLY A 52 -15.38 0.58 -7.55
N GLY A 53 -14.88 -0.53 -8.08
CA GLY A 53 -14.65 -0.71 -9.52
C GLY A 53 -15.96 -0.71 -10.30
N ALA A 54 -17.00 -1.36 -9.76
CA ALA A 54 -18.34 -1.31 -10.33
C ALA A 54 -18.90 0.12 -10.35
N MET A 55 -18.75 0.88 -9.26
CA MET A 55 -19.13 2.30 -9.23
C MET A 55 -18.39 3.13 -10.29
N ALA A 56 -17.08 2.91 -10.46
CA ALA A 56 -16.29 3.58 -11.49
C ALA A 56 -16.78 3.25 -12.90
N MET A 57 -17.13 2.00 -13.18
CA MET A 57 -17.69 1.63 -14.48
C MET A 57 -18.99 2.39 -14.76
N LEU A 58 -19.92 2.48 -13.79
CA LEU A 58 -21.15 3.26 -13.94
C LEU A 58 -20.86 4.74 -14.24
N ILE A 59 -19.95 5.36 -13.49
CA ILE A 59 -19.51 6.75 -13.74
C ILE A 59 -18.98 6.92 -15.16
N ARG A 60 -18.17 5.97 -15.65
CA ARG A 60 -17.59 6.03 -16.99
C ARG A 60 -18.61 5.73 -18.10
N THR A 61 -19.62 4.90 -17.84
CA THR A 61 -20.72 4.67 -18.78
C THR A 61 -21.50 5.95 -19.02
N GLU A 62 -21.81 6.71 -17.95
CA GLU A 62 -22.55 7.97 -18.05
C GLU A 62 -21.73 9.00 -18.84
N LEU A 63 -20.43 9.09 -18.58
CA LEU A 63 -19.57 10.06 -19.28
C LEU A 63 -19.17 9.63 -20.70
N ALA A 64 -19.58 8.46 -21.17
CA ALA A 64 -19.20 7.97 -22.50
C ALA A 64 -19.74 8.84 -23.63
N ARG A 65 -20.90 9.48 -23.42
CA ARG A 65 -21.54 10.39 -24.38
C ARG A 65 -22.06 11.63 -23.65
N PRO A 66 -22.19 12.77 -24.34
CA PRO A 66 -22.85 13.94 -23.76
C PRO A 66 -24.35 13.69 -23.55
N GLY A 67 -24.93 14.41 -22.60
CA GLY A 67 -26.28 14.22 -22.05
C GLY A 67 -26.27 13.28 -20.84
N MET A 68 -27.39 13.26 -20.09
CA MET A 68 -27.63 12.22 -19.08
C MET A 68 -28.30 11.00 -19.73
N GLN A 69 -27.79 9.79 -19.53
CA GLN A 69 -28.33 8.56 -20.13
C GLN A 69 -29.06 7.67 -19.14
N PHE A 70 -28.48 7.40 -17.97
CA PHE A 70 -29.11 6.47 -17.02
C PHE A 70 -28.96 6.86 -15.55
N LEU A 71 -27.92 7.59 -15.18
CA LEU A 71 -27.81 8.17 -13.84
C LEU A 71 -28.57 9.49 -13.76
N SER A 72 -29.02 9.83 -12.56
CA SER A 72 -29.30 11.23 -12.19
C SER A 72 -28.01 11.93 -11.75
N GLN A 73 -28.02 13.26 -11.73
CA GLN A 73 -26.89 14.05 -11.22
C GLN A 73 -26.58 13.72 -9.75
N GLU A 74 -27.61 13.50 -8.94
CA GLU A 74 -27.46 13.10 -7.54
C GLU A 74 -26.80 11.71 -7.42
N GLN A 75 -27.27 10.72 -8.18
CA GLN A 75 -26.66 9.38 -8.18
C GLN A 75 -25.22 9.41 -8.67
N TYR A 76 -24.89 10.22 -9.68
CA TYR A 76 -23.50 10.43 -10.11
C TYR A 76 -22.66 10.97 -8.95
N ASN A 77 -23.19 11.97 -8.23
CA ASN A 77 -22.50 12.59 -7.08
C ASN A 77 -22.24 11.60 -5.95
N GLN A 78 -23.23 10.76 -5.65
CA GLN A 78 -23.10 9.68 -4.68
C GLN A 78 -22.06 8.64 -5.12
N LEU A 79 -22.09 8.23 -6.39
CA LEU A 79 -21.18 7.22 -6.92
C LEU A 79 -19.73 7.65 -6.87
N PHE A 80 -19.38 8.89 -7.27
CA PHE A 80 -17.96 9.31 -7.23
C PHE A 80 -17.48 9.51 -5.80
N THR A 81 -18.35 9.98 -4.89
CA THR A 81 -18.04 10.12 -3.46
C THR A 81 -17.73 8.77 -2.83
N MET A 82 -18.62 7.80 -3.07
CA MET A 82 -18.49 6.44 -2.53
C MET A 82 -17.37 5.66 -3.21
N HIS A 83 -17.15 5.82 -4.52
CA HIS A 83 -15.99 5.26 -5.21
C HIS A 83 -14.68 5.73 -4.59
N GLY A 84 -14.49 7.04 -4.44
CA GLY A 84 -13.28 7.61 -3.84
C GLY A 84 -13.06 7.12 -2.40
N THR A 85 -14.13 7.13 -1.60
CA THR A 85 -14.08 6.66 -0.20
C THR A 85 -13.72 5.18 -0.11
N VAL A 86 -14.40 4.33 -0.88
CA VAL A 86 -14.19 2.89 -0.87
C VAL A 86 -12.77 2.55 -1.34
N MET A 87 -12.29 3.20 -2.40
CA MET A 87 -10.96 2.93 -2.94
C MET A 87 -9.83 3.35 -2.00
N LEU A 88 -9.92 4.52 -1.38
CA LEU A 88 -8.86 5.02 -0.50
C LEU A 88 -8.94 4.39 0.89
N LEU A 89 -10.09 4.50 1.54
CA LEU A 89 -10.21 4.21 2.97
C LEU A 89 -10.65 2.78 3.26
N LEU A 90 -11.33 2.11 2.31
CA LEU A 90 -11.82 0.74 2.50
C LEU A 90 -11.08 -0.30 1.65
N TYR A 91 -10.27 0.11 0.67
CA TYR A 91 -9.41 -0.78 -0.10
C TYR A 91 -7.92 -0.49 0.17
N ALA A 92 -7.43 0.71 -0.15
CA ALA A 92 -6.00 1.02 -0.13
C ALA A 92 -5.40 1.03 1.28
N THR A 93 -6.03 1.70 2.25
CA THR A 93 -5.57 1.67 3.64
C THR A 93 -5.64 0.25 4.24
N PRO A 94 -6.75 -0.51 4.12
CA PRO A 94 -6.84 -1.82 4.77
C PRO A 94 -6.00 -2.93 4.10
N ILE A 95 -5.77 -2.88 2.78
CA ILE A 95 -4.92 -3.87 2.11
C ILE A 95 -3.45 -3.76 2.59
N VAL A 96 -2.98 -2.57 2.96
CA VAL A 96 -1.67 -2.37 3.62
C VAL A 96 -1.58 -3.22 4.88
N PHE A 97 -2.58 -3.11 5.75
CA PHE A 97 -2.64 -3.92 6.97
C PHE A 97 -2.88 -5.40 6.68
N GLY A 98 -3.47 -5.76 5.54
CA GLY A 98 -3.55 -7.16 5.08
C GLY A 98 -2.18 -7.78 4.83
N PHE A 99 -1.33 -7.10 4.04
CA PHE A 99 0.05 -7.54 3.83
C PHE A 99 0.89 -7.46 5.10
N ALA A 100 0.77 -6.37 5.87
CA ALA A 100 1.48 -6.24 7.14
C ALA A 100 1.16 -7.40 8.08
N ASN A 101 -0.13 -7.70 8.27
CA ASN A 101 -0.54 -8.80 9.11
C ASN A 101 0.02 -10.14 8.66
N PHE A 102 0.02 -10.44 7.37
CA PHE A 102 0.52 -11.73 6.92
C PHE A 102 2.06 -11.80 6.97
N ILE A 103 2.74 -10.81 6.38
CA ILE A 103 4.16 -10.88 6.04
C ILE A 103 5.06 -10.32 7.14
N LEU A 104 4.68 -9.24 7.83
CA LEU A 104 5.59 -8.56 8.76
C LEU A 104 6.09 -9.48 9.88
N PRO A 105 5.23 -10.26 10.60
CA PRO A 105 5.72 -11.17 11.62
C PRO A 105 6.66 -12.24 11.08
N LEU A 106 6.43 -12.71 9.84
CA LEU A 106 7.33 -13.64 9.15
C LEU A 106 8.68 -12.98 8.86
N GLN A 107 8.68 -11.75 8.34
CA GLN A 107 9.88 -11.01 8.00
C GLN A 107 10.79 -10.72 9.19
N ILE A 108 10.21 -10.56 10.39
CA ILE A 108 10.98 -10.27 11.60
C ILE A 108 11.24 -11.48 12.49
N GLY A 109 10.69 -12.65 12.16
CA GLY A 109 10.85 -13.86 12.95
C GLY A 109 10.02 -13.89 14.23
N SER A 110 8.93 -13.13 14.27
CA SER A 110 8.00 -13.10 15.41
C SER A 110 7.01 -14.27 15.33
N PRO A 111 6.63 -14.91 16.45
CA PRO A 111 5.64 -15.99 16.45
C PRO A 111 4.19 -15.53 16.16
N ASP A 112 3.86 -14.28 16.49
CA ASP A 112 2.58 -13.62 16.19
C ASP A 112 2.78 -12.07 16.28
N VAL A 113 1.71 -11.29 16.16
CA VAL A 113 1.75 -9.84 16.46
C VAL A 113 1.72 -9.57 17.97
N ALA A 114 2.11 -8.36 18.40
CA ALA A 114 2.22 -7.97 19.81
C ALA A 114 0.88 -8.07 20.59
N PHE A 115 -0.22 -7.68 19.96
CA PHE A 115 -1.55 -7.72 20.54
C PHE A 115 -2.52 -8.50 19.63
N PRO A 116 -2.52 -9.85 19.65
CA PRO A 116 -3.28 -10.67 18.69
C PRO A 116 -4.80 -10.45 18.73
N ARG A 117 -5.38 -10.16 19.90
CA ARG A 117 -6.82 -9.86 20.03
C ARG A 117 -7.18 -8.45 19.55
N LEU A 118 -6.30 -7.48 19.82
CA LEU A 118 -6.45 -6.12 19.29
C LEU A 118 -6.43 -6.14 17.77
N ASN A 119 -5.57 -6.98 17.19
CA ASN A 119 -5.49 -7.19 15.75
C ASN A 119 -6.80 -7.68 15.13
N ALA A 120 -7.45 -8.67 15.77
CA ALA A 120 -8.75 -9.15 15.33
C ALA A 120 -9.82 -8.05 15.48
N PHE A 121 -9.78 -7.29 16.58
CA PHE A 121 -10.71 -6.17 16.81
C PHE A 121 -10.55 -5.06 15.76
N SER A 122 -9.32 -4.69 15.40
CA SER A 122 -9.03 -3.76 14.31
C SER A 122 -9.67 -4.17 12.99
N TYR A 123 -9.63 -5.46 12.64
CA TYR A 123 -10.27 -5.98 11.43
C TYR A 123 -11.80 -5.83 11.49
N TRP A 124 -12.42 -6.18 12.61
CA TRP A 124 -13.88 -6.09 12.73
C TRP A 124 -14.38 -4.65 12.71
N LEU A 125 -13.66 -3.70 13.34
CA LEU A 125 -13.96 -2.28 13.23
C LEU A 125 -13.88 -1.80 11.77
N TYR A 126 -12.85 -2.21 11.04
CA TYR A 126 -12.74 -1.92 9.60
C TYR A 126 -13.93 -2.47 8.81
N LEU A 127 -14.24 -3.77 8.94
CA LEU A 127 -15.33 -4.41 8.19
C LEU A 127 -16.67 -3.72 8.48
N PHE A 128 -17.02 -3.56 9.76
CA PHE A 128 -18.31 -2.95 10.12
C PHE A 128 -18.35 -1.46 9.81
N GLY A 129 -17.25 -0.72 9.97
CA GLY A 129 -17.16 0.67 9.53
C GLY A 129 -17.41 0.82 8.02
N GLY A 130 -16.78 -0.03 7.21
CA GLY A 130 -17.00 -0.06 5.76
C GLY A 130 -18.43 -0.45 5.35
N LEU A 131 -19.04 -1.39 6.07
CA LEU A 131 -20.45 -1.75 5.85
C LEU A 131 -21.41 -0.61 6.23
N ILE A 132 -21.12 0.14 7.31
CA ILE A 132 -21.88 1.34 7.68
C ILE A 132 -21.79 2.40 6.58
N VAL A 133 -20.60 2.65 6.03
CA VAL A 133 -20.42 3.56 4.88
C VAL A 133 -21.29 3.12 3.70
N LEU A 134 -21.21 1.85 3.28
CA LEU A 134 -22.02 1.34 2.16
C LEU A 134 -23.53 1.33 2.44
N ALA A 135 -23.95 1.25 3.71
CA ALA A 135 -25.36 1.30 4.07
C ALA A 135 -26.04 2.62 3.68
N GLY A 136 -25.27 3.67 3.35
CA GLY A 136 -25.79 4.90 2.76
C GLY A 136 -26.66 4.66 1.52
N PHE A 137 -26.29 3.72 0.65
CA PHE A 137 -27.07 3.35 -0.55
C PHE A 137 -28.43 2.72 -0.25
N ILE A 138 -28.63 2.22 0.98
CA ILE A 138 -29.90 1.61 1.41
C ILE A 138 -30.88 2.70 1.90
N THR A 139 -30.37 3.90 2.22
CA THR A 139 -31.23 4.99 2.71
C THR A 139 -32.04 5.62 1.57
N PRO A 140 -33.23 6.18 1.85
CA PRO A 140 -34.09 6.76 0.80
C PRO A 140 -33.46 7.91 0.01
N GLY A 141 -32.59 8.70 0.65
CA GLY A 141 -31.84 9.78 0.01
C GLY A 141 -30.49 9.34 -0.56
N GLY A 142 -30.18 8.05 -0.52
CA GLY A 142 -28.91 7.51 -1.01
C GLY A 142 -27.69 7.86 -0.15
N ALA A 143 -26.51 7.63 -0.72
CA ALA A 143 -25.23 7.80 -0.01
C ALA A 143 -24.79 9.27 0.05
N ALA A 144 -23.60 9.54 0.62
CA ALA A 144 -23.01 10.88 0.63
C ALA A 144 -22.72 11.37 -0.80
N ASP A 145 -23.00 12.65 -1.09
CA ASP A 145 -22.94 13.25 -2.43
C ASP A 145 -21.96 14.44 -2.57
N PHE A 146 -21.24 14.77 -1.51
CA PHE A 146 -20.39 15.97 -1.42
C PHE A 146 -18.92 15.76 -1.85
N GLY A 147 -18.55 14.55 -2.28
CA GLY A 147 -17.19 14.12 -2.62
C GLY A 147 -16.36 13.62 -1.42
N TRP A 148 -15.37 12.74 -1.66
CA TRP A 148 -14.66 12.05 -0.57
C TRP A 148 -13.87 12.96 0.42
N PHE A 149 -13.65 14.23 0.05
CA PHE A 149 -12.99 15.26 0.86
C PHE A 149 -13.97 16.11 1.71
N ALA A 150 -15.28 15.93 1.49
CA ALA A 150 -16.37 16.39 2.36
C ALA A 150 -16.29 17.86 2.81
N TYR A 151 -15.94 18.78 1.91
CA TYR A 151 -15.81 20.20 2.26
C TYR A 151 -17.10 20.75 2.87
N THR A 152 -16.96 21.44 3.99
CA THR A 152 -17.97 22.38 4.47
C THR A 152 -17.95 23.63 3.60
N PRO A 153 -19.09 24.29 3.35
CA PRO A 153 -20.41 24.04 3.95
C PRO A 153 -21.23 22.93 3.29
N LEU A 154 -20.77 22.34 2.18
CA LEU A 154 -21.57 21.36 1.42
C LEU A 154 -21.94 20.12 2.24
N SER A 155 -21.06 19.64 3.11
CA SER A 155 -21.30 18.47 3.95
C SER A 155 -22.11 18.74 5.24
N ASN A 156 -22.64 19.95 5.44
CA ASN A 156 -23.42 20.28 6.63
C ASN A 156 -24.87 19.77 6.56
N ALA A 157 -25.61 19.89 7.67
CA ALA A 157 -27.00 19.41 7.74
C ALA A 157 -27.98 20.21 6.88
N ILE A 158 -27.62 21.42 6.43
CA ILE A 158 -28.47 22.27 5.57
C ILE A 158 -28.33 21.84 4.11
N HIS A 159 -27.11 21.61 3.64
CA HIS A 159 -26.80 21.32 2.24
C HIS A 159 -26.87 19.82 1.90
N SER A 160 -26.49 18.92 2.83
CA SER A 160 -26.60 17.47 2.69
C SER A 160 -27.35 16.86 3.89
N PRO A 161 -28.68 17.09 4.03
CA PRO A 161 -29.47 16.65 5.20
C PRO A 161 -29.68 15.13 5.31
N GLY A 162 -29.32 14.36 4.28
CA GLY A 162 -29.59 12.92 4.21
C GLY A 162 -28.78 12.08 5.20
N ALA A 163 -29.37 10.98 5.67
CA ALA A 163 -28.72 10.02 6.58
C ALA A 163 -27.47 9.34 5.98
N GLY A 164 -27.34 9.30 4.64
CA GLY A 164 -26.16 8.78 3.96
C GLY A 164 -24.87 9.52 4.33
N ALA A 165 -24.94 10.83 4.54
CA ALA A 165 -23.81 11.63 5.03
C ALA A 165 -23.41 11.23 6.45
N ASP A 166 -24.39 11.02 7.35
CA ASP A 166 -24.12 10.65 8.75
C ASP A 166 -23.51 9.24 8.85
N LEU A 167 -24.01 8.29 8.05
CA LEU A 167 -23.45 6.94 7.95
C LEU A 167 -22.03 6.97 7.39
N TRP A 168 -21.75 7.84 6.42
CA TRP A 168 -20.40 8.05 5.91
C TRP A 168 -19.44 8.52 7.01
N LEU A 169 -19.84 9.54 7.79
CA LEU A 169 -19.03 10.08 8.90
C LEU A 169 -18.80 9.03 9.99
N ALA A 170 -19.86 8.36 10.45
CA ALA A 170 -19.78 7.37 11.52
C ALA A 170 -18.97 6.14 11.09
N GLY A 171 -19.20 5.63 9.88
CA GLY A 171 -18.49 4.46 9.36
C GLY A 171 -16.99 4.71 9.20
N LEU A 172 -16.59 5.91 8.74
CA LEU A 172 -15.18 6.29 8.67
C LEU A 172 -14.54 6.50 10.05
N ALA A 173 -15.27 7.03 11.03
CA ALA A 173 -14.77 7.13 12.40
C ALA A 173 -14.50 5.74 13.01
N VAL A 174 -15.41 4.78 12.82
CA VAL A 174 -15.25 3.39 13.27
C VAL A 174 -14.09 2.69 12.57
N GLY A 175 -14.02 2.79 11.24
CA GLY A 175 -12.93 2.21 10.45
C GLY A 175 -11.58 2.84 10.79
N GLY A 176 -11.53 4.16 10.96
CA GLY A 176 -10.34 4.91 11.35
C GLY A 176 -9.78 4.50 12.70
N LEU A 177 -10.64 4.25 13.70
CA LEU A 177 -10.22 3.67 14.97
C LEU A 177 -9.58 2.29 14.79
N GLY A 178 -10.16 1.44 13.94
CA GLY A 178 -9.58 0.14 13.59
C GLY A 178 -8.15 0.26 13.05
N THR A 179 -7.92 1.21 12.14
CA THR A 179 -6.60 1.51 11.55
C THR A 179 -5.61 2.02 12.58
N ILE A 180 -6.01 2.93 13.48
CA ILE A 180 -5.17 3.44 14.58
C ILE A 180 -4.69 2.28 15.48
N LEU A 181 -5.62 1.42 15.91
CA LEU A 181 -5.28 0.26 16.75
C LEU A 181 -4.37 -0.74 16.02
N GLY A 182 -4.56 -0.91 14.71
CA GLY A 182 -3.69 -1.72 13.86
C GLY A 182 -2.25 -1.17 13.83
N ALA A 183 -2.10 0.14 13.69
CA ALA A 183 -0.79 0.81 13.68
C ALA A 183 -0.05 0.66 15.01
N VAL A 184 -0.73 0.83 16.15
CA VAL A 184 -0.13 0.58 17.48
C VAL A 184 0.45 -0.84 17.52
N ASN A 185 -0.33 -1.83 17.09
CA ASN A 185 0.08 -3.22 17.10
C ASN A 185 1.30 -3.49 16.20
N MET A 186 1.32 -2.94 14.98
CA MET A 186 2.43 -3.11 14.05
C MET A 186 3.73 -2.46 14.58
N ILE A 187 3.65 -1.26 15.17
CA ILE A 187 4.81 -0.60 15.79
C ILE A 187 5.38 -1.46 16.92
N THR A 188 4.53 -1.86 17.88
CA THR A 188 4.99 -2.66 19.02
C THR A 188 5.56 -4.01 18.57
N THR A 189 4.99 -4.63 17.54
CA THR A 189 5.49 -5.89 16.96
C THR A 189 6.91 -5.70 16.41
N VAL A 190 7.14 -4.67 15.60
CA VAL A 190 8.47 -4.39 15.02
C VAL A 190 9.48 -4.00 16.10
N VAL A 191 9.10 -3.18 17.07
CA VAL A 191 10.03 -2.69 18.08
C VAL A 191 10.46 -3.81 19.03
N CYS A 192 9.51 -4.63 19.50
CA CYS A 192 9.71 -5.51 20.65
C CYS A 192 9.85 -7.01 20.31
N LEU A 193 9.37 -7.49 19.14
CA LEU A 193 9.24 -8.93 18.87
C LEU A 193 10.10 -9.44 17.71
N ARG A 194 11.23 -8.79 17.44
CA ARG A 194 12.18 -9.25 16.41
C ARG A 194 12.99 -10.46 16.87
N ALA A 195 13.33 -11.33 15.92
CA ALA A 195 14.20 -12.45 16.15
C ALA A 195 15.61 -12.01 16.63
N PRO A 196 16.27 -12.79 17.50
CA PRO A 196 17.62 -12.52 17.94
C PRO A 196 18.59 -12.34 16.76
N GLY A 197 19.41 -11.28 16.79
CA GLY A 197 20.34 -10.93 15.71
C GLY A 197 19.78 -10.00 14.63
N MET A 198 18.45 -9.77 14.60
CA MET A 198 17.82 -8.79 13.73
C MET A 198 17.81 -7.39 14.38
N THR A 199 18.81 -6.59 14.03
CA THR A 199 18.84 -5.16 14.40
C THR A 199 17.91 -4.34 13.52
N MET A 200 17.65 -3.06 13.86
CA MET A 200 16.83 -2.16 13.04
C MET A 200 17.31 -2.13 11.58
N PHE A 201 18.62 -2.02 11.36
CA PHE A 201 19.23 -1.92 10.02
C PHE A 201 19.51 -3.28 9.36
N ARG A 202 18.90 -4.36 9.84
CA ARG A 202 18.88 -5.68 9.19
C ARG A 202 17.46 -6.13 8.84
N MET A 203 16.45 -5.29 9.10
CA MET A 203 15.06 -5.61 8.76
C MET A 203 14.82 -5.42 7.25
N PRO A 204 13.92 -6.21 6.63
CA PRO A 204 13.52 -5.97 5.24
C PRO A 204 12.90 -4.58 5.03
N ILE A 205 12.96 -4.06 3.80
CA ILE A 205 12.47 -2.71 3.47
C ILE A 205 10.94 -2.64 3.61
N PHE A 206 10.23 -3.74 3.30
CA PHE A 206 8.79 -3.81 3.55
C PHE A 206 8.45 -3.55 5.02
N THR A 207 9.13 -4.24 5.94
CA THR A 207 8.93 -4.06 7.39
C THR A 207 9.24 -2.61 7.84
N TRP A 208 10.32 -2.00 7.33
CA TRP A 208 10.61 -0.58 7.60
C TRP A 208 9.49 0.34 7.13
N ASN A 209 8.96 0.10 5.94
CA ASN A 209 7.88 0.92 5.41
C ASN A 209 6.59 0.74 6.20
N ILE A 210 6.26 -0.47 6.68
CA ILE A 210 5.12 -0.67 7.60
C ILE A 210 5.33 0.06 8.92
N LEU A 211 6.54 0.02 9.49
CA LEU A 211 6.85 0.75 10.73
C LEU A 211 6.60 2.26 10.55
N VAL A 212 7.17 2.86 9.51
CA VAL A 212 7.02 4.30 9.24
C VAL A 212 5.57 4.65 8.89
N THR A 213 4.90 3.81 8.10
CA THR A 213 3.48 3.96 7.78
C THR A 213 2.63 3.95 9.04
N SER A 214 2.90 3.05 9.98
CA SER A 214 2.17 2.97 11.25
C SER A 214 2.39 4.22 12.10
N VAL A 215 3.59 4.82 12.08
CA VAL A 215 3.83 6.11 12.73
C VAL A 215 2.98 7.22 12.09
N LEU A 216 2.93 7.29 10.75
CA LEU A 216 2.09 8.26 10.04
C LEU A 216 0.60 8.06 10.35
N VAL A 217 0.12 6.82 10.46
CA VAL A 217 -1.27 6.52 10.85
C VAL A 217 -1.60 7.16 12.20
N LEU A 218 -0.72 7.02 13.20
CA LEU A 218 -0.93 7.60 14.52
C LEU A 218 -0.90 9.14 14.53
N LEU A 219 -0.26 9.77 13.55
CA LEU A 219 -0.24 11.23 13.39
C LEU A 219 -1.47 11.74 12.62
N ALA A 220 -1.94 11.00 11.63
CA ALA A 220 -2.96 11.47 10.68
C ALA A 220 -4.40 11.07 11.03
N PHE A 221 -4.64 9.79 11.35
CA PHE A 221 -6.01 9.27 11.54
C PHE A 221 -6.74 9.83 12.77
N PRO A 222 -6.08 10.14 13.90
CA PRO A 222 -6.75 10.82 15.00
C PRO A 222 -7.32 12.19 14.61
N ILE A 223 -6.65 12.93 13.72
CA ILE A 223 -7.11 14.24 13.25
C ILE A 223 -8.33 14.09 12.35
N LEU A 224 -8.34 13.09 11.45
CA LEU A 224 -9.57 12.77 10.70
C LEU A 224 -10.71 12.44 11.66
N THR A 225 -10.48 11.58 12.64
CA THR A 225 -11.51 11.16 13.59
C THR A 225 -12.07 12.37 14.34
N ALA A 226 -11.22 13.28 14.80
CA ALA A 226 -11.63 14.53 15.45
C ALA A 226 -12.44 15.43 14.51
N ALA A 227 -12.02 15.59 13.24
CA ALA A 227 -12.75 16.38 12.25
C ALA A 227 -14.13 15.77 11.95
N LEU A 228 -14.23 14.46 11.75
CA LEU A 228 -15.49 13.75 11.52
C LEU A 228 -16.44 13.88 12.70
N LEU A 229 -15.93 13.73 13.94
CA LEU A 229 -16.73 13.92 15.15
C LEU A 229 -17.22 15.36 15.30
N GLY A 230 -16.37 16.35 14.98
CA GLY A 230 -16.75 17.76 14.94
C GLY A 230 -17.85 18.03 13.92
N LEU A 231 -17.76 17.44 12.73
CA LEU A 231 -18.77 17.61 11.68
C LEU A 231 -20.09 16.91 12.03
N MET A 232 -20.03 15.74 12.69
CA MET A 232 -21.23 15.12 13.25
C MET A 232 -21.87 15.98 14.35
N ALA A 233 -21.07 16.65 15.19
CA ALA A 233 -21.58 17.58 16.19
C ALA A 233 -22.25 18.81 15.55
N ASP A 234 -21.66 19.37 14.49
CA ASP A 234 -22.28 20.47 13.72
C ASP A 234 -23.60 20.03 13.09
N ARG A 235 -23.65 18.80 12.56
CA ARG A 235 -24.85 18.26 11.89
C ARG A 235 -26.00 17.90 12.84
N HIS A 236 -25.70 17.39 14.03
CA HIS A 236 -26.72 16.84 14.94
C HIS A 236 -26.94 17.61 16.23
N LEU A 237 -25.90 18.28 16.75
CA LEU A 237 -25.95 18.96 18.05
C LEU A 237 -26.05 20.48 17.93
N GLY A 238 -26.05 21.02 16.71
CA GLY A 238 -26.03 22.47 16.47
C GLY A 238 -24.72 23.11 16.90
N ALA A 239 -23.62 22.37 16.86
CA ALA A 239 -22.30 22.97 17.01
C ALA A 239 -21.96 23.85 15.80
N HIS A 240 -21.00 24.76 15.98
CA HIS A 240 -20.58 25.74 14.96
C HIS A 240 -19.07 25.68 14.69
N VAL A 241 -18.49 24.48 14.71
CA VAL A 241 -17.04 24.26 14.54
C VAL A 241 -16.61 24.60 13.12
N PHE A 242 -17.35 24.13 12.12
CA PHE A 242 -17.06 24.29 10.70
C PHE A 242 -17.99 25.30 10.00
N ASP A 243 -18.64 26.16 10.78
CA ASP A 243 -19.46 27.26 10.29
C ASP A 243 -18.62 28.24 9.44
N PRO A 244 -19.06 28.62 8.23
CA PRO A 244 -18.35 29.59 7.40
C PRO A 244 -18.06 30.92 8.09
N ALA A 245 -18.96 31.40 8.95
CA ALA A 245 -18.79 32.67 9.68
C ALA A 245 -17.63 32.62 10.69
N ASN A 246 -17.26 31.42 11.16
CA ASN A 246 -16.16 31.20 12.11
C ASN A 246 -14.83 30.82 11.41
N GLY A 247 -14.75 30.90 10.08
CA GLY A 247 -13.61 30.41 9.30
C GLY A 247 -13.59 28.88 9.16
N GLY A 248 -14.69 28.21 9.48
CA GLY A 248 -14.81 26.76 9.54
C GLY A 248 -14.56 26.03 8.23
N VAL A 249 -14.82 26.68 7.09
CA VAL A 249 -14.53 26.13 5.75
C VAL A 249 -13.04 25.87 5.56
N ILE A 250 -12.20 26.84 5.89
CA ILE A 250 -10.75 26.71 5.77
C ILE A 250 -10.19 25.82 6.87
N LEU A 251 -10.77 25.86 8.08
CA LEU A 251 -10.43 24.94 9.16
C LEU A 251 -10.63 23.48 8.75
N TRP A 252 -11.78 23.13 8.15
CA TRP A 252 -12.02 21.78 7.62
C TRP A 252 -10.94 21.38 6.62
N GLN A 253 -10.63 22.24 5.65
CA GLN A 253 -9.61 21.95 4.65
C GLN A 253 -8.23 21.68 5.26
N HIS A 254 -7.79 22.49 6.22
CA HIS A 254 -6.52 22.25 6.90
C HIS A 254 -6.53 20.91 7.66
N LEU A 255 -7.57 20.60 8.43
CA LEU A 255 -7.65 19.35 9.19
C LEU A 255 -7.75 18.13 8.26
N PHE A 256 -8.62 18.20 7.25
CA PHE A 256 -8.84 17.13 6.30
C PHE A 256 -7.58 16.85 5.49
N TRP A 257 -6.90 17.88 4.96
CA TRP A 257 -5.69 17.65 4.17
C TRP A 257 -4.48 17.30 5.02
N PHE A 258 -4.38 17.79 6.26
CA PHE A 258 -3.36 17.33 7.20
C PHE A 258 -3.48 15.84 7.49
N PHE A 259 -4.69 15.28 7.45
CA PHE A 259 -4.90 13.83 7.36
C PHE A 259 -4.58 13.30 5.96
N GLY A 260 -5.19 13.87 4.93
CA GLY A 260 -5.29 13.28 3.59
C GLY A 260 -3.95 13.15 2.88
N HIS A 261 -3.04 14.11 3.05
CA HIS A 261 -1.74 14.02 2.39
C HIS A 261 -0.78 12.99 3.03
N PRO A 262 -0.64 12.93 4.37
CA PRO A 262 -0.01 11.77 5.00
C PRO A 262 -0.70 10.44 4.65
N GLU A 263 -2.02 10.41 4.51
CA GLU A 263 -2.75 9.19 4.11
C GLU A 263 -2.32 8.65 2.75
N VAL A 264 -2.12 9.52 1.75
CA VAL A 264 -1.62 9.05 0.45
C VAL A 264 -0.24 8.39 0.54
N TYR A 265 0.58 8.77 1.53
CA TYR A 265 1.86 8.11 1.80
C TYR A 265 1.74 6.87 2.68
N ILE A 266 0.77 6.81 3.58
CA ILE A 266 0.39 5.59 4.31
C ILE A 266 0.01 4.50 3.32
N VAL A 267 -0.67 4.84 2.22
CA VAL A 267 -1.03 3.89 1.16
C VAL A 267 0.03 3.76 0.06
N ALA A 268 1.15 4.49 0.08
CA ALA A 268 2.21 4.35 -0.93
C ALA A 268 3.45 3.62 -0.40
N LEU A 269 3.93 3.99 0.79
CA LEU A 269 5.17 3.46 1.37
C LEU A 269 5.18 1.92 1.51
N PRO A 270 4.13 1.26 2.01
CA PRO A 270 4.11 -0.20 2.13
C PRO A 270 4.33 -0.90 0.79
N PHE A 271 3.76 -0.38 -0.28
CA PHE A 271 3.88 -0.94 -1.63
C PHE A 271 5.25 -0.68 -2.25
N PHE A 272 5.86 0.48 -1.97
CA PHE A 272 7.30 0.64 -2.22
C PHE A 272 8.12 -0.44 -1.53
N GLY A 273 7.66 -0.88 -0.35
CA GLY A 273 8.22 -2.00 0.39
C GLY A 273 8.07 -3.30 -0.38
N ILE A 274 6.86 -3.65 -0.80
CA ILE A 274 6.55 -4.86 -1.57
C ILE A 274 7.45 -4.95 -2.81
N VAL A 275 7.50 -3.90 -3.62
CA VAL A 275 8.28 -3.88 -4.85
C VAL A 275 9.80 -3.94 -4.53
N SER A 276 10.24 -3.37 -3.41
CA SER A 276 11.61 -3.50 -2.92
C SER A 276 11.98 -4.91 -2.44
N GLU A 277 11.01 -5.74 -2.05
CA GLU A 277 11.25 -7.17 -1.74
C GLU A 277 11.32 -8.00 -3.03
N ILE A 278 10.56 -7.62 -4.06
CA ILE A 278 10.48 -8.37 -5.33
C ILE A 278 11.74 -8.17 -6.17
N PHE A 279 12.23 -6.94 -6.38
CA PHE A 279 13.35 -6.70 -7.29
C PHE A 279 14.61 -7.52 -6.98
N PRO A 280 15.07 -7.63 -5.71
CA PRO A 280 16.28 -8.38 -5.39
C PRO A 280 16.17 -9.88 -5.73
N VAL A 281 14.98 -10.47 -5.57
CA VAL A 281 14.73 -11.88 -5.86
C VAL A 281 14.83 -12.15 -7.36
N PHE A 282 14.10 -11.39 -8.18
CA PHE A 282 14.06 -11.61 -9.63
C PHE A 282 15.26 -11.03 -10.38
N SER A 283 16.03 -10.12 -9.74
CA SER A 283 17.31 -9.63 -10.26
C SER A 283 18.51 -10.43 -9.78
N ARG A 284 18.31 -11.33 -8.80
CA ARG A 284 19.36 -12.18 -8.19
C ARG A 284 20.52 -11.37 -7.62
N LYS A 285 20.19 -10.21 -7.04
CA LYS A 285 21.15 -9.20 -6.57
C LYS A 285 20.60 -8.50 -5.33
N PRO A 286 21.44 -8.09 -4.36
CA PRO A 286 20.96 -7.28 -3.23
C PRO A 286 20.27 -5.99 -3.68
N ILE A 287 19.34 -5.51 -2.86
CA ILE A 287 18.73 -4.19 -3.02
C ILE A 287 19.82 -3.12 -3.01
N PHE A 288 19.90 -2.33 -4.08
CA PHE A 288 20.92 -1.30 -4.23
C PHE A 288 20.62 -0.14 -3.29
N GLY A 289 21.57 0.18 -2.40
CA GLY A 289 21.46 1.30 -1.48
C GLY A 289 20.41 1.11 -0.37
N TYR A 290 20.37 -0.07 0.27
CA TYR A 290 19.48 -0.39 1.40
C TYR A 290 19.31 0.77 2.41
N ASN A 291 20.42 1.30 2.95
CA ASN A 291 20.36 2.42 3.90
C ASN A 291 19.77 3.70 3.27
N GLY A 292 20.07 3.96 1.99
CA GLY A 292 19.48 5.07 1.24
C GLY A 292 17.96 4.94 1.13
N LEU A 293 17.45 3.73 0.92
CA LEU A 293 16.00 3.46 0.92
C LEU A 293 15.36 3.70 2.28
N VAL A 294 16.02 3.32 3.38
CA VAL A 294 15.54 3.55 4.75
C VAL A 294 15.47 5.05 5.05
N TYR A 295 16.54 5.79 4.80
CA TYR A 295 16.56 7.25 5.01
C TYR A 295 15.59 7.99 4.09
N ALA A 296 15.43 7.53 2.84
CA ALA A 296 14.42 8.06 1.93
C ALA A 296 13.00 7.84 2.48
N THR A 297 12.69 6.66 3.03
CA THR A 297 11.38 6.41 3.68
C THR A 297 11.14 7.38 4.84
N LEU A 298 12.14 7.59 5.71
CA LEU A 298 12.02 8.53 6.84
C LEU A 298 11.86 9.98 6.37
N GLY A 299 12.60 10.38 5.34
CA GLY A 299 12.49 11.71 4.73
C GLY A 299 11.10 11.96 4.14
N ILE A 300 10.53 10.98 3.42
CA ILE A 300 9.15 11.07 2.89
C ILE A 300 8.17 11.26 4.04
N ALA A 301 8.26 10.46 5.10
CA ALA A 301 7.32 10.54 6.21
C ALA A 301 7.41 11.85 7.00
N ALA A 302 8.62 12.37 7.23
CA ALA A 302 8.78 13.68 7.87
C ALA A 302 8.18 14.80 7.02
N LEU A 303 8.44 14.78 5.70
CA LEU A 303 7.92 15.79 4.78
C LEU A 303 6.41 15.65 4.54
N SER A 304 5.85 14.44 4.54
CA SER A 304 4.43 14.22 4.24
C SER A 304 3.50 14.94 5.22
N VAL A 305 3.92 15.07 6.48
CA VAL A 305 3.17 15.80 7.52
C VAL A 305 3.29 17.32 7.37
N ALA A 306 4.26 17.81 6.59
CA ALA A 306 4.56 19.24 6.44
C ALA A 306 4.10 19.87 5.11
N VAL A 307 3.48 19.10 4.20
CA VAL A 307 3.16 19.55 2.82
C VAL A 307 1.68 19.60 2.50
N TRP A 308 0.80 19.31 3.46
CA TRP A 308 -0.61 19.01 3.20
C TRP A 308 -1.39 20.06 2.39
N ALA A 309 -1.04 21.34 2.54
CA ALA A 309 -1.83 22.42 1.96
C ALA A 309 -1.58 22.67 0.46
N HIS A 310 -0.79 21.83 -0.22
CA HIS A 310 -0.75 21.91 -1.69
C HIS A 310 -2.08 21.56 -2.36
N HIS A 311 -2.98 20.87 -1.65
CA HIS A 311 -4.34 20.62 -2.12
C HIS A 311 -5.24 21.86 -2.05
N MET A 312 -4.72 22.97 -1.51
CA MET A 312 -5.47 24.19 -1.22
C MET A 312 -4.97 25.38 -2.03
N TYR A 313 -4.12 25.20 -3.05
CA TYR A 313 -3.53 26.32 -3.79
C TYR A 313 -4.57 27.27 -4.37
N ALA A 314 -5.61 26.73 -5.00
CA ALA A 314 -6.68 27.53 -5.61
C ALA A 314 -7.56 28.28 -4.59
N THR A 315 -7.41 28.04 -3.29
CA THR A 315 -8.25 28.69 -2.25
C THR A 315 -7.83 30.12 -1.95
N GLY A 316 -6.59 30.49 -2.27
CA GLY A 316 -6.00 31.79 -1.89
C GLY A 316 -5.72 31.96 -0.38
N ALA A 317 -5.89 30.90 0.43
CA ALA A 317 -5.83 30.98 1.89
C ALA A 317 -4.58 30.33 2.52
N VAL A 318 -3.55 30.06 1.73
CA VAL A 318 -2.35 29.31 2.18
C VAL A 318 -1.05 30.00 1.81
N LEU A 319 0.03 29.69 2.55
CA LEU A 319 1.37 30.19 2.28
C LEU A 319 1.99 29.46 1.07
N LEU A 320 1.63 29.89 -0.14
CA LEU A 320 1.98 29.21 -1.40
C LEU A 320 3.47 28.86 -1.54
N PRO A 321 4.45 29.77 -1.31
CA PRO A 321 5.86 29.45 -1.56
C PRO A 321 6.39 28.34 -0.64
N PHE A 322 5.92 28.29 0.60
CA PHE A 322 6.32 27.26 1.57
C PHE A 322 5.83 25.89 1.11
N PHE A 323 4.53 25.76 0.86
CA PHE A 323 3.94 24.47 0.48
C PHE A 323 4.43 24.01 -0.90
N ALA A 324 4.65 24.92 -1.85
CA ALA A 324 5.25 24.60 -3.15
C ALA A 324 6.66 24.04 -2.98
N PHE A 325 7.54 24.75 -2.27
CA PHE A 325 8.92 24.32 -2.05
C PHE A 325 8.99 22.96 -1.35
N MET A 326 8.25 22.79 -0.26
CA MET A 326 8.23 21.54 0.50
C MET A 326 7.66 20.37 -0.33
N THR A 327 6.68 20.63 -1.20
CA THR A 327 6.13 19.63 -2.13
C THR A 327 7.11 19.25 -3.23
N PHE A 328 7.95 20.17 -3.72
CA PHE A 328 9.08 19.76 -4.58
C PHE A 328 10.10 18.91 -3.82
N LEU A 329 10.36 19.24 -2.56
CA LEU A 329 11.36 18.56 -1.75
C LEU A 329 11.01 17.07 -1.52
N ILE A 330 9.73 16.72 -1.36
CA ILE A 330 9.32 15.32 -1.16
C ILE A 330 9.51 14.44 -2.41
N ALA A 331 9.57 15.04 -3.60
CA ALA A 331 9.88 14.33 -4.83
C ALA A 331 11.32 13.81 -4.84
N VAL A 332 12.25 14.44 -4.11
CA VAL A 332 13.66 14.06 -4.07
C VAL A 332 13.89 12.69 -3.39
N PRO A 333 13.43 12.44 -2.14
CA PRO A 333 13.50 11.10 -1.55
C PRO A 333 12.80 10.02 -2.37
N THR A 334 11.67 10.35 -2.99
CA THR A 334 10.96 9.42 -3.88
C THR A 334 11.79 9.08 -5.12
N GLY A 335 12.44 10.08 -5.73
CA GLY A 335 13.39 9.89 -6.83
C GLY A 335 14.58 9.01 -6.43
N ILE A 336 15.13 9.18 -5.23
CA ILE A 336 16.17 8.29 -4.69
C ILE A 336 15.70 6.83 -4.71
N LYS A 337 14.48 6.55 -4.22
CA LYS A 337 13.91 5.19 -4.26
C LYS A 337 13.83 4.62 -5.68
N PHE A 338 13.41 5.43 -6.65
CA PHE A 338 13.41 5.02 -8.06
C PHE A 338 14.79 4.61 -8.55
N PHE A 339 15.82 5.45 -8.32
CA PHE A 339 17.19 5.11 -8.72
C PHE A 339 17.71 3.88 -7.98
N ASN A 340 17.30 3.66 -6.73
CA ASN A 340 17.61 2.44 -6.00
C ASN A 340 17.01 1.19 -6.66
N TRP A 341 15.75 1.24 -7.10
CA TRP A 341 15.12 0.13 -7.82
C TRP A 341 15.78 -0.14 -9.17
N ILE A 342 16.04 0.90 -9.97
CA ILE A 342 16.78 0.74 -11.23
C ILE A 342 18.18 0.16 -10.98
N GLY A 343 18.90 0.66 -9.98
CA GLY A 343 20.22 0.14 -9.60
C GLY A 343 20.22 -1.30 -9.09
N THR A 344 19.08 -1.76 -8.54
CA THR A 344 18.88 -3.16 -8.12
C THR A 344 18.73 -4.08 -9.32
N MET A 345 17.96 -3.66 -10.34
CA MET A 345 17.81 -4.42 -11.59
C MET A 345 19.07 -4.35 -12.45
N TRP A 346 19.82 -3.25 -12.37
CA TRP A 346 21.02 -3.02 -13.17
C TRP A 346 22.11 -4.06 -12.92
N LYS A 347 22.59 -4.68 -14.01
CA LYS A 347 23.54 -5.80 -14.01
C LYS A 347 23.04 -7.04 -13.24
N GLY A 348 21.75 -7.12 -12.93
CA GLY A 348 21.10 -8.34 -12.46
C GLY A 348 20.79 -9.29 -13.62
N GLN A 349 20.52 -10.54 -13.31
CA GLN A 349 19.97 -11.50 -14.27
C GLN A 349 18.46 -11.53 -14.08
N LEU A 350 17.74 -10.79 -14.92
CA LEU A 350 16.29 -10.62 -14.79
C LEU A 350 15.53 -11.80 -15.36
N THR A 351 14.48 -12.23 -14.66
CA THR A 351 13.40 -13.07 -15.20
C THR A 351 12.06 -12.37 -14.97
N PHE A 352 11.12 -12.54 -15.91
CA PHE A 352 9.87 -11.78 -15.98
C PHE A 352 8.65 -12.65 -15.71
N GLU A 353 8.66 -13.29 -14.55
CA GLU A 353 7.48 -13.87 -13.91
C GLU A 353 6.50 -12.78 -13.48
N SER A 354 5.26 -13.16 -13.21
CA SER A 354 4.18 -12.22 -12.92
C SER A 354 4.49 -11.18 -11.80
N PRO A 355 5.13 -11.51 -10.66
CA PRO A 355 5.45 -10.50 -9.66
C PRO A 355 6.38 -9.40 -10.17
N MET A 356 7.37 -9.79 -10.99
CA MET A 356 8.34 -8.87 -11.59
C MET A 356 7.68 -7.99 -12.66
N LEU A 357 6.80 -8.56 -13.49
CA LEU A 357 6.05 -7.80 -14.50
C LEU A 357 5.19 -6.71 -13.86
N PHE A 358 4.40 -7.05 -12.83
CA PHE A 358 3.59 -6.06 -12.12
C PHE A 358 4.44 -5.00 -11.42
N SER A 359 5.61 -5.37 -10.88
CA SER A 359 6.57 -4.42 -10.28
C SER A 359 7.15 -3.44 -11.30
N ILE A 360 7.35 -3.86 -12.55
CA ILE A 360 7.77 -2.99 -13.65
C ILE A 360 6.60 -2.10 -14.11
N GLY A 361 5.39 -2.66 -14.20
CA GLY A 361 4.18 -1.88 -14.47
C GLY A 361 3.98 -0.76 -13.44
N PHE A 362 4.25 -1.06 -12.16
CA PHE A 362 4.33 -0.06 -11.10
C PHE A 362 5.37 1.03 -11.41
N ILE A 363 6.62 0.69 -11.73
CA ILE A 363 7.66 1.70 -12.04
C ILE A 363 7.21 2.62 -13.17
N VAL A 364 6.65 2.07 -14.26
CA VAL A 364 6.25 2.86 -15.43
C VAL A 364 5.09 3.81 -15.10
N THR A 365 4.03 3.28 -14.49
CA THR A 365 2.84 4.08 -14.16
C THR A 365 3.15 5.13 -13.09
N PHE A 366 3.85 4.73 -12.02
CA PHE A 366 4.21 5.63 -10.94
C PHE A 366 5.19 6.72 -11.40
N LEU A 367 6.05 6.45 -12.40
CA LEU A 367 6.92 7.49 -12.98
C LEU A 367 6.10 8.57 -13.67
N PHE A 368 5.14 8.21 -14.53
CA PHE A 368 4.27 9.21 -15.17
C PHE A 368 3.43 9.98 -14.14
N GLY A 369 2.92 9.31 -13.11
CA GLY A 369 2.22 9.96 -12.01
C GLY A 369 3.12 10.93 -11.23
N GLY A 370 4.36 10.53 -10.92
CA GLY A 370 5.33 11.38 -10.23
C GLY A 370 5.71 12.62 -11.04
N LEU A 371 5.88 12.48 -12.37
CA LEU A 371 6.17 13.60 -13.25
C LEU A 371 5.01 14.60 -13.31
N SER A 372 3.76 14.14 -13.42
CA SER A 372 2.60 15.05 -13.34
C SER A 372 2.42 15.66 -11.95
N GLY A 373 2.86 14.97 -10.89
CA GLY A 373 2.86 15.51 -9.52
C GLY A 373 3.81 16.69 -9.34
N ILE A 374 4.97 16.66 -9.99
CA ILE A 374 5.90 17.81 -10.00
C ILE A 374 5.28 19.00 -10.71
N LEU A 375 4.48 18.78 -11.77
CA LEU A 375 3.75 19.87 -12.43
C LEU A 375 2.69 20.47 -11.50
N LEU A 376 1.92 19.64 -10.79
CA LEU A 376 0.91 20.08 -9.81
C LEU A 376 1.50 20.72 -8.56
N ALA A 377 2.75 20.40 -8.22
CA ALA A 377 3.44 21.03 -7.09
C ALA A 377 3.71 22.53 -7.32
N ALA A 378 3.67 23.00 -8.57
CA ALA A 378 3.84 24.41 -8.94
C ALA A 378 2.50 25.15 -8.95
N PRO A 379 2.24 26.11 -8.04
CA PRO A 379 0.96 26.83 -8.00
C PRO A 379 0.59 27.52 -9.32
N ALA A 380 1.58 28.06 -10.03
CA ALA A 380 1.36 28.73 -11.32
C ALA A 380 0.80 27.80 -12.40
N LEU A 381 1.11 26.50 -12.35
CA LEU A 381 0.53 25.49 -13.22
C LEU A 381 -0.77 24.95 -12.62
N ASP A 382 -0.78 24.67 -11.32
CA ASP A 382 -1.92 24.12 -10.61
C ASP A 382 -3.17 25.00 -10.73
N PHE A 383 -3.06 26.33 -10.74
CA PHE A 383 -4.24 27.20 -10.86
C PHE A 383 -5.12 26.91 -12.10
N HIS A 384 -4.54 26.44 -13.21
CA HIS A 384 -5.31 26.06 -14.41
C HIS A 384 -5.92 24.65 -14.28
N VAL A 385 -5.18 23.73 -13.68
CA VAL A 385 -5.53 22.30 -13.68
C VAL A 385 -6.13 21.81 -12.35
N SER A 386 -6.18 22.67 -11.34
CA SER A 386 -6.82 22.39 -10.05
C SER A 386 -8.27 22.02 -10.28
N ASP A 387 -8.73 20.94 -9.64
CA ASP A 387 -10.08 20.40 -9.83
C ASP A 387 -10.45 20.05 -11.28
N THR A 388 -9.49 19.78 -12.18
CA THR A 388 -9.77 19.20 -13.51
C THR A 388 -9.48 17.70 -13.59
N TYR A 389 -9.81 17.10 -14.72
CA TYR A 389 -9.44 15.72 -15.03
C TYR A 389 -7.92 15.47 -15.03
N PHE A 390 -7.08 16.51 -15.08
CA PHE A 390 -5.63 16.36 -14.98
C PHE A 390 -5.23 15.86 -13.59
N VAL A 391 -5.83 16.43 -12.52
CA VAL A 391 -5.62 15.96 -11.14
C VAL A 391 -6.17 14.55 -10.95
N VAL A 392 -7.31 14.23 -11.57
CA VAL A 392 -7.86 12.86 -11.56
C VAL A 392 -6.89 11.88 -12.21
N ALA A 393 -6.37 12.20 -13.39
CA ALA A 393 -5.41 11.38 -14.12
C ALA A 393 -4.11 11.21 -13.33
N HIS A 394 -3.53 12.30 -12.83
CA HIS A 394 -2.35 12.29 -11.97
C HIS A 394 -2.54 11.34 -10.79
N PHE A 395 -3.63 11.51 -10.04
CA PHE A 395 -3.90 10.73 -8.86
C PHE A 395 -4.06 9.24 -9.17
N HIS A 396 -4.73 8.88 -10.28
CA HIS A 396 -4.84 7.48 -10.70
C HIS A 396 -3.50 6.91 -11.18
N TYR A 397 -2.65 7.66 -11.89
CA TYR A 397 -1.30 7.21 -12.25
C TYR A 397 -0.41 6.95 -11.04
N VAL A 398 -0.51 7.80 -10.02
CA VAL A 398 0.19 7.62 -8.75
C VAL A 398 -0.38 6.43 -7.97
N LEU A 399 -1.67 6.48 -7.63
CA LEU A 399 -2.28 5.52 -6.70
C LEU A 399 -2.60 4.16 -7.30
N TYR A 400 -3.05 4.08 -8.55
CA TYR A 400 -3.29 2.79 -9.17
C TYR A 400 -1.96 2.06 -9.40
N GLY A 401 -0.92 2.82 -9.78
CA GLY A 401 0.47 2.33 -9.82
C GLY A 401 0.90 1.78 -8.46
N THR A 402 0.91 2.62 -7.42
CA THR A 402 1.39 2.22 -6.09
C THR A 402 0.56 1.12 -5.46
N ILE A 403 -0.76 1.22 -5.48
CA ILE A 403 -1.62 0.30 -4.73
C ILE A 403 -1.94 -0.91 -5.59
N VAL A 404 -2.52 -0.75 -6.77
CA VAL A 404 -3.10 -1.88 -7.52
C VAL A 404 -2.02 -2.74 -8.17
N PHE A 405 -1.09 -2.15 -8.93
CA PHE A 405 0.00 -2.92 -9.55
C PHE A 405 0.86 -3.62 -8.49
N ALA A 406 1.24 -2.91 -7.42
CA ALA A 406 2.04 -3.54 -6.37
C ALA A 406 1.26 -4.50 -5.47
N THR A 407 -0.05 -4.31 -5.26
CA THR A 407 -0.92 -5.32 -4.61
C THR A 407 -0.90 -6.59 -5.43
N PHE A 408 -1.10 -6.51 -6.75
CA PHE A 408 -1.04 -7.70 -7.60
C PHE A 408 0.35 -8.31 -7.62
N ALA A 409 1.41 -7.50 -7.67
CA ALA A 409 2.79 -7.99 -7.53
C ALA A 409 2.97 -8.78 -6.22
N GLY A 410 2.52 -8.23 -5.10
CA GLY A 410 2.58 -8.85 -3.78
C GLY A 410 1.71 -10.11 -3.67
N ILE A 411 0.49 -10.10 -4.23
CA ILE A 411 -0.35 -11.29 -4.28
C ILE A 411 0.35 -12.38 -5.09
N TYR A 412 0.79 -12.11 -6.32
CA TYR A 412 1.50 -13.12 -7.11
C TYR A 412 2.76 -13.62 -6.41
N PHE A 413 3.51 -12.75 -5.75
CA PHE A 413 4.74 -13.09 -5.03
C PHE A 413 4.49 -13.97 -3.81
N TRP A 414 3.56 -13.58 -2.93
CA TRP A 414 3.33 -14.28 -1.67
C TRP A 414 2.18 -15.29 -1.69
N PHE A 415 1.41 -15.41 -2.77
CA PHE A 415 0.36 -16.44 -2.89
C PHE A 415 0.84 -17.87 -2.59
N PRO A 416 2.01 -18.33 -3.09
CA PRO A 416 2.52 -19.64 -2.70
C PRO A 416 2.91 -19.73 -1.22
N LYS A 417 3.33 -18.63 -0.59
CA LYS A 417 3.54 -18.57 0.86
C LYS A 417 2.21 -18.59 1.62
N PHE A 418 1.16 -17.97 1.09
CA PHE A 418 -0.17 -17.93 1.70
C PHE A 418 -0.86 -19.30 1.68
N THR A 419 -0.74 -20.01 0.57
CA THR A 419 -1.60 -21.17 0.25
C THR A 419 -0.83 -22.48 0.04
N GLY A 420 0.49 -22.42 -0.17
CA GLY A 420 1.29 -23.57 -0.60
C GLY A 420 1.10 -23.95 -2.07
N ARG A 421 0.58 -23.04 -2.92
CA ARG A 421 0.33 -23.30 -4.35
C ARG A 421 0.76 -22.16 -5.25
N MET A 422 1.21 -22.47 -6.46
CA MET A 422 1.56 -21.48 -7.47
C MET A 422 0.34 -20.95 -8.23
N LEU A 423 0.38 -19.67 -8.58
CA LEU A 423 -0.57 -19.07 -9.54
C LEU A 423 -0.16 -19.42 -10.98
N ASP A 424 -1.16 -19.47 -11.87
CA ASP A 424 -0.95 -19.76 -13.29
C ASP A 424 -0.33 -18.56 -14.00
N GLU A 425 0.91 -18.71 -14.49
CA GLU A 425 1.69 -17.64 -15.12
C GLU A 425 1.09 -17.10 -16.44
N PRO A 426 0.66 -17.93 -17.41
CA PRO A 426 -0.09 -17.44 -18.58
C PRO A 426 -1.31 -16.58 -18.23
N LEU A 427 -2.15 -17.02 -17.27
CA LEU A 427 -3.29 -16.23 -16.82
C LEU A 427 -2.85 -14.94 -16.11
N ALA A 428 -1.77 -14.99 -15.35
CA ALA A 428 -1.21 -13.82 -14.69
C ALA A 428 -0.69 -12.78 -15.69
N LYS A 429 -0.06 -13.22 -16.78
CA LYS A 429 0.39 -12.34 -17.87
C LYS A 429 -0.77 -11.74 -18.65
N LEU A 430 -1.85 -12.50 -18.88
CA LEU A 430 -3.08 -11.95 -19.45
C LEU A 430 -3.67 -10.86 -18.55
N HIS A 431 -3.75 -11.12 -17.23
CA HIS A 431 -4.18 -10.13 -16.24
C HIS A 431 -3.29 -8.88 -16.29
N PHE A 432 -1.97 -9.04 -16.32
CA PHE A 432 -1.02 -7.93 -16.41
C PHE A 432 -1.27 -7.06 -17.65
N TRP A 433 -1.27 -7.65 -18.85
CA TRP A 433 -1.36 -6.88 -20.09
C TRP A 433 -2.71 -6.19 -20.27
N THR A 434 -3.80 -6.85 -19.91
CA THR A 434 -5.14 -6.24 -19.95
C THR A 434 -5.26 -5.09 -18.95
N THR A 435 -4.71 -5.25 -17.73
CA THR A 435 -4.64 -4.16 -16.74
C THR A 435 -3.77 -3.00 -17.24
N PHE A 436 -2.57 -3.29 -17.74
CA PHE A 436 -1.62 -2.28 -18.19
C PHE A 436 -2.15 -1.46 -19.36
N ILE A 437 -2.67 -2.11 -20.39
CA ILE A 437 -3.22 -1.44 -21.57
C ILE A 437 -4.51 -0.69 -21.21
N GLY A 438 -5.44 -1.35 -20.50
CA GLY A 438 -6.70 -0.72 -20.07
C GLY A 438 -6.48 0.51 -19.20
N PHE A 439 -5.53 0.43 -18.27
CA PHE A 439 -5.16 1.55 -17.40
C PHE A 439 -4.65 2.77 -18.19
N HIS A 440 -3.68 2.58 -19.08
CA HIS A 440 -3.13 3.68 -19.88
C HIS A 440 -4.20 4.24 -20.83
N ALA A 441 -5.00 3.40 -21.48
CA ALA A 441 -6.11 3.85 -22.32
C ALA A 441 -7.14 4.68 -21.53
N THR A 442 -7.37 4.35 -20.25
CA THR A 442 -8.31 5.08 -19.39
C THR A 442 -7.79 6.46 -19.02
N PHE A 443 -6.59 6.53 -18.44
CA PHE A 443 -6.15 7.71 -17.71
C PHE A 443 -5.15 8.58 -18.48
N LEU A 444 -4.45 8.05 -19.49
CA LEU A 444 -3.48 8.85 -20.24
C LEU A 444 -4.19 10.03 -20.93
N VAL A 445 -5.31 9.73 -21.59
CA VAL A 445 -6.15 10.72 -22.28
C VAL A 445 -6.79 11.72 -21.33
N GLN A 446 -6.97 11.37 -20.05
CA GLN A 446 -7.57 12.27 -19.07
C GLN A 446 -6.64 13.43 -18.68
N HIS A 447 -5.31 13.27 -18.80
CA HIS A 447 -4.40 14.42 -18.65
C HIS A 447 -4.70 15.49 -19.72
N TRP A 448 -4.90 15.06 -20.97
CA TRP A 448 -5.24 15.96 -22.07
C TRP A 448 -6.62 16.58 -21.86
N LEU A 449 -7.61 15.76 -21.52
CA LEU A 449 -8.99 16.16 -21.24
C LEU A 449 -9.10 17.22 -20.14
N GLY A 450 -8.34 17.06 -19.05
CA GLY A 450 -8.29 18.04 -17.96
C GLY A 450 -7.54 19.31 -18.33
N ASN A 451 -6.51 19.21 -19.16
CA ASN A 451 -5.76 20.38 -19.65
C ASN A 451 -6.59 21.23 -20.63
N GLU A 452 -7.45 20.59 -21.43
CA GLU A 452 -8.44 21.26 -22.31
C GLU A 452 -9.60 21.91 -21.53
N GLY A 453 -9.72 21.64 -20.23
CA GLY A 453 -10.62 22.35 -19.34
C GLY A 453 -11.82 21.56 -18.84
N MET A 454 -11.88 20.22 -19.00
CA MET A 454 -12.94 19.42 -18.39
C MET A 454 -12.76 19.34 -16.86
N PRO A 455 -13.65 19.94 -16.05
CA PRO A 455 -13.56 19.88 -14.61
C PRO A 455 -13.92 18.48 -14.09
N ARG A 456 -13.40 18.11 -12.91
CA ARG A 456 -13.77 16.86 -12.25
C ARG A 456 -15.17 16.98 -11.62
N ARG A 457 -15.83 15.83 -11.39
CA ARG A 457 -17.15 15.71 -10.74
C ARG A 457 -18.34 16.27 -11.54
N TYR A 458 -18.16 16.52 -12.83
CA TYR A 458 -19.28 16.85 -13.70
C TYR A 458 -19.98 15.57 -14.12
N ALA A 459 -21.31 15.53 -13.92
CA ALA A 459 -22.15 14.41 -14.33
C ALA A 459 -22.39 14.39 -15.85
N ASP A 460 -22.33 15.57 -16.50
CA ASP A 460 -22.59 15.76 -17.93
C ASP A 460 -21.64 16.82 -18.53
N TYR A 461 -21.49 16.80 -19.85
CA TYR A 461 -20.77 17.79 -20.66
C TYR A 461 -21.50 18.03 -21.99
N LEU A 462 -21.24 19.16 -22.64
CA LEU A 462 -21.92 19.51 -23.88
C LEU A 462 -21.24 18.88 -25.10
N PRO A 463 -21.99 18.55 -26.17
CA PRO A 463 -21.40 18.07 -27.42
C PRO A 463 -20.42 19.08 -28.07
N GLY A 464 -20.63 20.38 -27.81
CA GLY A 464 -19.79 21.47 -28.34
C GLY A 464 -18.44 21.64 -27.63
N ASP A 465 -18.24 21.01 -26.47
CA ASP A 465 -17.02 21.18 -25.67
C ASP A 465 -15.81 20.40 -26.25
N GLY A 466 -16.05 19.47 -27.18
CA GLY A 466 -14.99 18.66 -27.80
C GLY A 466 -14.51 17.46 -26.95
N PHE A 467 -15.08 17.24 -25.77
CA PHE A 467 -14.64 16.22 -24.80
C PHE A 467 -15.04 14.77 -25.15
N THR A 468 -15.96 14.58 -26.10
CA THR A 468 -16.61 13.28 -26.37
C THR A 468 -15.60 12.18 -26.73
N THR A 469 -14.65 12.46 -27.62
CA THR A 469 -13.71 11.44 -28.12
C THR A 469 -12.79 10.92 -27.00
N LEU A 470 -12.22 11.82 -26.21
CA LEU A 470 -11.32 11.47 -25.11
C LEU A 470 -12.08 10.74 -23.99
N ASN A 471 -13.31 11.16 -23.69
CA ASN A 471 -14.16 10.43 -22.75
C ASN A 471 -14.50 9.03 -23.23
N MET A 472 -14.81 8.85 -24.53
CA MET A 472 -15.10 7.53 -25.10
C MET A 472 -13.89 6.60 -25.02
N ILE A 473 -12.68 7.07 -25.39
CA ILE A 473 -11.44 6.29 -25.26
C ILE A 473 -11.22 5.91 -23.79
N SER A 474 -11.39 6.87 -22.89
CA SER A 474 -11.24 6.64 -21.45
C SER A 474 -12.22 5.58 -20.95
N THR A 475 -13.48 5.60 -21.40
CA THR A 475 -14.49 4.62 -21.04
C THR A 475 -14.18 3.24 -21.60
N ILE A 476 -13.76 3.11 -22.86
CA ILE A 476 -13.32 1.83 -23.43
C ILE A 476 -12.15 1.25 -22.61
N GLY A 477 -11.15 2.08 -22.28
CA GLY A 477 -10.06 1.70 -21.39
C GLY A 477 -10.55 1.20 -20.04
N ALA A 478 -11.53 1.89 -19.44
CA ALA A 478 -12.06 1.55 -18.12
C ALA A 478 -12.77 0.19 -18.12
N TYR A 479 -13.47 -0.17 -19.20
CA TYR A 479 -14.07 -1.49 -19.35
C TYR A 479 -13.03 -2.59 -19.59
N ILE A 480 -11.96 -2.32 -20.33
CA ILE A 480 -10.83 -3.26 -20.46
C ILE A 480 -10.19 -3.49 -19.07
N LEU A 481 -10.02 -2.42 -18.29
CA LEU A 481 -9.50 -2.49 -16.93
C LEU A 481 -10.44 -3.23 -15.97
N GLY A 482 -11.75 -3.01 -16.05
CA GLY A 482 -12.73 -3.77 -15.28
C GLY A 482 -12.71 -5.25 -15.63
N ALA A 483 -12.65 -5.58 -16.93
CA ALA A 483 -12.56 -6.96 -17.41
C ALA A 483 -11.23 -7.63 -17.04
N SER A 484 -10.15 -6.88 -16.82
CA SER A 484 -8.85 -7.45 -16.42
C SER A 484 -8.90 -8.14 -15.04
N THR A 485 -9.88 -7.80 -14.20
CA THR A 485 -10.08 -8.47 -12.91
C THR A 485 -10.59 -9.91 -13.04
N LEU A 486 -11.24 -10.26 -14.15
CA LEU A 486 -11.77 -11.61 -14.39
C LEU A 486 -10.67 -12.68 -14.48
N PRO A 487 -9.61 -12.54 -15.32
CA PRO A 487 -8.52 -13.52 -15.33
C PRO A 487 -7.82 -13.62 -13.98
N PHE A 488 -7.75 -12.53 -13.20
CA PHE A 488 -7.20 -12.59 -11.84
C PHE A 488 -8.05 -13.45 -10.89
N ILE A 489 -9.35 -13.17 -10.80
CA ILE A 489 -10.28 -13.93 -9.94
C ILE A 489 -10.28 -15.40 -10.33
N TYR A 490 -10.32 -15.69 -11.63
CA TYR A 490 -10.26 -17.05 -12.14
C TYR A 490 -8.93 -17.74 -11.79
N ASN A 491 -7.80 -17.03 -11.89
CA ASN A 491 -6.49 -17.56 -11.52
C ASN A 491 -6.43 -17.90 -10.02
N ILE A 492 -6.87 -16.99 -9.14
CA ILE A 492 -6.95 -17.25 -7.69
C ILE A 492 -7.81 -18.47 -7.40
N PHE A 493 -9.01 -18.56 -7.99
CA PHE A 493 -9.92 -19.68 -7.79
C PHE A 493 -9.33 -21.01 -8.28
N LYS A 494 -8.81 -21.04 -9.51
CA LYS A 494 -8.20 -22.22 -10.14
C LYS A 494 -6.99 -22.67 -9.33
N SER A 495 -6.06 -21.77 -9.03
CA SER A 495 -4.80 -22.11 -8.37
C SER A 495 -4.97 -22.46 -6.90
N TYR A 496 -5.93 -21.85 -6.19
CA TYR A 496 -6.22 -22.26 -4.81
C TYR A 496 -6.70 -23.72 -4.72
N ARG A 497 -7.49 -24.18 -5.69
CA ARG A 497 -8.04 -25.55 -5.69
C ARG A 497 -7.16 -26.57 -6.40
N TYR A 498 -6.56 -26.19 -7.53
CA TYR A 498 -5.93 -27.09 -8.49
C TYR A 498 -4.50 -26.68 -8.87
N GLY A 499 -3.99 -25.56 -8.35
CA GLY A 499 -2.65 -25.06 -8.67
C GLY A 499 -1.55 -26.00 -8.19
N GLU A 500 -0.40 -25.92 -8.86
CA GLU A 500 0.80 -26.69 -8.54
C GLU A 500 1.20 -26.47 -7.08
N THR A 501 1.44 -27.55 -6.35
CA THR A 501 1.79 -27.49 -4.93
C THR A 501 3.26 -27.17 -4.74
N VAL A 502 3.55 -26.26 -3.82
CA VAL A 502 4.90 -25.91 -3.41
C VAL A 502 5.31 -26.81 -2.24
N GLN A 503 6.40 -27.57 -2.41
CA GLN A 503 6.96 -28.47 -1.38
C GLN A 503 8.28 -27.92 -0.78
N VAL A 504 8.65 -26.69 -1.14
CA VAL A 504 9.89 -26.02 -0.74
C VAL A 504 9.58 -24.72 0.00
N ASP A 505 10.53 -24.23 0.79
CA ASP A 505 10.38 -22.99 1.57
C ASP A 505 10.39 -21.74 0.68
N ASP A 506 11.16 -21.79 -0.41
CA ASP A 506 11.31 -20.71 -1.39
C ASP A 506 10.97 -21.16 -2.82
N PRO A 507 9.75 -20.87 -3.31
CA PRO A 507 9.34 -21.18 -4.68
C PRO A 507 9.96 -20.26 -5.74
N TRP A 508 10.55 -19.12 -5.35
CA TRP A 508 11.15 -18.15 -6.27
C TRP A 508 12.69 -18.28 -6.33
N GLY A 509 13.26 -19.15 -5.50
CA GLY A 509 14.66 -19.57 -5.51
C GLY A 509 15.62 -18.62 -4.81
N PHE A 510 15.52 -17.32 -5.04
CA PHE A 510 16.47 -16.31 -4.52
C PHE A 510 15.86 -15.38 -3.47
N GLY A 511 14.91 -15.90 -2.67
CA GLY A 511 14.27 -15.23 -1.55
C GLY A 511 15.29 -14.69 -0.53
N ASN A 512 15.09 -13.45 -0.09
CA ASN A 512 16.09 -12.74 0.71
C ASN A 512 15.72 -12.67 2.19
N SER A 513 14.53 -12.13 2.46
CA SER A 513 13.98 -11.88 3.79
C SER A 513 13.54 -13.16 4.48
N LEU A 514 13.33 -13.08 5.79
CA LEU A 514 13.17 -14.25 6.66
C LEU A 514 11.92 -15.09 6.36
N GLU A 515 10.88 -14.53 5.72
CA GLU A 515 9.68 -15.31 5.38
C GLU A 515 9.98 -16.46 4.40
N TRP A 516 11.08 -16.38 3.66
CA TRP A 516 11.49 -17.42 2.70
C TRP A 516 12.28 -18.55 3.35
N ALA A 517 12.58 -18.48 4.65
CA ALA A 517 13.27 -19.52 5.42
C ALA A 517 12.30 -20.46 6.19
N THR A 518 10.99 -20.35 5.94
CA THR A 518 9.97 -21.22 6.55
C THR A 518 9.05 -21.83 5.49
N SER A 519 8.29 -22.86 5.87
CA SER A 519 7.46 -23.65 4.96
C SER A 519 6.40 -22.84 4.22
N CYS A 520 5.95 -23.38 3.09
CA CYS A 520 4.82 -22.88 2.31
C CYS A 520 3.62 -23.85 2.42
N PRO A 521 2.53 -23.54 3.14
CA PRO A 521 2.33 -22.38 4.02
C PRO A 521 3.08 -22.50 5.37
N PRO A 522 3.31 -21.38 6.08
CA PRO A 522 3.96 -21.39 7.40
C PRO A 522 3.12 -22.09 8.48
N PRO A 523 3.74 -22.68 9.52
CA PRO A 523 3.05 -23.23 10.68
C PRO A 523 2.34 -22.15 11.51
N ARG A 524 1.52 -22.55 12.50
CA ARG A 524 0.70 -21.63 13.31
C ARG A 524 1.51 -20.49 13.95
N HIS A 525 2.71 -20.78 14.43
CA HIS A 525 3.65 -19.83 15.04
C HIS A 525 4.86 -19.53 14.13
N ASN A 526 4.64 -19.56 12.82
CA ASN A 526 5.54 -19.07 11.77
C ASN A 526 6.81 -19.85 11.50
N PHE A 527 7.57 -20.26 12.52
CA PHE A 527 8.87 -20.89 12.35
C PHE A 527 8.96 -22.18 13.17
N THR A 528 9.45 -23.24 12.53
CA THR A 528 9.93 -24.44 13.24
C THR A 528 11.35 -24.22 13.72
N GLU A 529 12.17 -23.59 12.87
CA GLU A 529 13.57 -23.25 13.11
C GLU A 529 13.84 -21.84 12.59
N LEU A 530 14.68 -21.08 13.28
CA LEU A 530 15.11 -19.74 12.85
C LEU A 530 16.57 -19.81 12.38
N PRO A 531 16.88 -19.33 11.15
CA PRO A 531 18.26 -19.24 10.71
C PRO A 531 19.03 -18.16 11.50
N ARG A 532 20.35 -18.29 11.54
CA ARG A 532 21.21 -17.27 12.18
C ARG A 532 21.24 -15.99 11.34
N ILE A 533 20.69 -14.91 11.87
CA ILE A 533 20.59 -13.62 11.18
C ILE A 533 21.90 -12.84 11.29
N ARG A 534 22.58 -12.59 10.16
CA ARG A 534 23.85 -11.83 10.11
C ARG A 534 23.81 -10.60 9.21
N SER A 535 22.90 -10.55 8.24
CA SER A 535 22.71 -9.43 7.34
C SER A 535 21.21 -9.11 7.12
N ALA A 536 20.93 -8.21 6.17
CA ALA A 536 19.58 -7.90 5.72
C ALA A 536 18.93 -9.00 4.85
N ARG A 537 19.64 -10.09 4.53
CA ARG A 537 19.14 -11.17 3.64
C ARG A 537 19.35 -12.57 4.24
N PRO A 538 18.74 -12.85 5.41
CA PRO A 538 19.01 -14.08 6.16
C PRO A 538 18.59 -15.37 5.45
N ALA A 539 17.50 -15.38 4.67
CA ALA A 539 17.09 -16.58 3.93
C ALA A 539 18.04 -16.87 2.77
N PHE A 540 18.55 -15.82 2.11
CA PHE A 540 19.54 -15.99 1.05
C PHE A 540 20.85 -16.60 1.59
N GLU A 541 21.34 -16.12 2.74
CA GLU A 541 22.53 -16.70 3.39
C GLU A 541 22.33 -18.15 3.82
N LEU A 542 21.12 -18.50 4.27
CA LEU A 542 20.77 -19.87 4.64
C LEU A 542 20.82 -20.81 3.42
N HIS A 543 20.18 -20.42 2.31
CA HIS A 543 20.09 -21.25 1.11
C HIS A 543 21.37 -21.25 0.27
N TYR A 544 22.17 -20.19 0.36
CA TYR A 544 23.42 -20.02 -0.40
C TYR A 544 24.64 -19.74 0.51
N PRO A 545 25.07 -20.68 1.38
CA PRO A 545 26.20 -20.45 2.28
C PRO A 545 27.52 -20.15 1.55
N HIS A 546 27.71 -20.72 0.37
CA HIS A 546 28.89 -20.50 -0.48
C HIS A 546 28.96 -19.07 -1.08
N MET A 547 27.87 -18.30 -1.01
CA MET A 547 27.81 -16.92 -1.52
C MET A 547 28.14 -15.88 -0.44
N ILE A 548 28.27 -16.29 0.83
CA ILE A 548 28.46 -15.37 1.97
C ILE A 548 29.74 -14.53 1.78
N GLU A 549 30.88 -15.17 1.47
CA GLU A 549 32.16 -14.48 1.28
C GLU A 549 32.08 -13.45 0.15
N ARG A 550 31.57 -13.88 -1.01
CA ARG A 550 31.34 -12.99 -2.16
C ARG A 550 30.41 -11.84 -1.80
N MET A 551 29.34 -12.09 -1.06
CA MET A 551 28.40 -11.05 -0.63
C MET A 551 29.05 -10.02 0.29
N HIS A 552 29.95 -10.45 1.18
CA HIS A 552 30.71 -9.55 2.05
C HIS A 552 31.74 -8.73 1.28
N ASP A 553 32.46 -9.34 0.33
CA ASP A 553 33.44 -8.62 -0.50
C ASP A 553 32.77 -7.64 -1.47
N GLU A 554 31.63 -8.02 -2.06
CA GLU A 554 30.86 -7.14 -2.94
C GLU A 554 30.06 -6.07 -2.18
N ALA A 555 29.92 -6.16 -0.86
CA ALA A 555 29.29 -5.13 -0.05
C ALA A 555 30.14 -3.85 0.04
N HIS A 556 31.46 -3.97 -0.11
CA HIS A 556 32.39 -2.85 -0.07
C HIS A 556 32.94 -2.58 -1.46
N VAL A 557 32.45 -1.54 -2.12
CA VAL A 557 32.89 -1.16 -3.46
C VAL A 557 33.54 0.23 -3.40
N THR A 558 34.68 0.40 -4.06
CA THR A 558 35.29 1.73 -4.24
C THR A 558 34.36 2.63 -5.07
N PHE A 559 34.60 3.95 -5.06
CA PHE A 559 33.94 4.88 -5.99
C PHE A 559 34.11 4.47 -7.47
N THR A 560 35.17 3.72 -7.79
CA THR A 560 35.44 3.16 -9.12
C THR A 560 34.76 1.81 -9.39
N GLY A 561 33.94 1.31 -8.46
CA GLY A 561 33.18 0.06 -8.62
C GLY A 561 34.00 -1.22 -8.48
N LYS A 562 35.23 -1.16 -7.92
CA LYS A 562 36.02 -2.34 -7.59
C LYS A 562 35.68 -2.82 -6.18
N ALA A 563 35.41 -4.12 -6.04
CA ALA A 563 35.23 -4.74 -4.73
C ALA A 563 36.52 -4.59 -3.89
N ILE A 564 36.35 -4.20 -2.63
CA ILE A 564 37.38 -4.19 -1.60
C ILE A 564 37.13 -5.41 -0.74
N SER A 565 38.13 -6.26 -0.53
CA SER A 565 37.96 -7.41 0.35
C SER A 565 37.52 -6.95 1.74
N HIS A 566 36.59 -7.67 2.35
CA HIS A 566 36.00 -7.29 3.64
C HIS A 566 37.06 -7.09 4.75
N GLU A 567 38.20 -7.79 4.68
CA GLU A 567 39.33 -7.62 5.61
C GLU A 567 40.05 -6.26 5.46
N LYS A 568 39.99 -5.65 4.27
CA LYS A 568 40.62 -4.35 3.96
C LYS A 568 39.64 -3.19 4.06
N ALA A 569 38.34 -3.47 4.10
CA ALA A 569 37.31 -2.47 4.29
C ALA A 569 37.32 -1.97 5.75
N LYS A 570 37.28 -0.64 5.96
CA LYS A 570 37.07 -0.11 7.31
C LYS A 570 35.71 -0.61 7.82
N PRO A 571 35.64 -1.27 8.99
CA PRO A 571 34.37 -1.76 9.51
C PRO A 571 33.41 -0.59 9.67
N ALA A 572 32.16 -0.78 9.25
CA ALA A 572 31.15 0.25 9.45
C ALA A 572 30.97 0.49 10.96
N PRO A 573 30.61 1.71 11.42
CA PRO A 573 30.38 1.98 12.84
C PRO A 573 29.38 0.99 13.49
N SER A 574 28.40 0.52 12.71
CA SER A 574 27.44 -0.51 13.11
C SER A 574 28.05 -1.91 13.28
N GLU A 575 29.07 -2.27 12.50
CA GLU A 575 29.80 -3.54 12.62
C GLU A 575 30.73 -3.53 13.82
N VAL A 576 31.36 -2.38 14.10
CA VAL A 576 32.14 -2.17 15.32
C VAL A 576 31.24 -2.31 16.55
N ALA A 577 30.07 -1.68 16.55
CA ALA A 577 29.09 -1.80 17.62
C ALA A 577 28.57 -3.25 17.78
N ALA A 578 28.27 -3.94 16.68
CA ALA A 578 27.82 -5.34 16.73
C ALA A 578 28.90 -6.30 17.24
N ARG A 579 30.17 -6.05 16.89
CA ARG A 579 31.31 -6.82 17.41
C ARG A 579 31.53 -6.57 18.90
N ALA A 580 31.41 -5.33 19.37
CA ALA A 580 31.52 -4.98 20.79
C ALA A 580 30.46 -5.67 21.67
N VAL A 581 29.23 -5.83 21.14
CA VAL A 581 28.16 -6.58 21.83
C VAL A 581 28.43 -8.09 21.83
N GLN A 582 29.04 -8.64 20.77
CA GLN A 582 29.39 -10.07 20.70
C GLN A 582 30.62 -10.45 21.54
N SER A 583 31.57 -9.54 21.75
CA SER A 583 32.79 -9.80 22.52
C SER A 583 32.61 -9.68 24.04
N GLY A 584 31.43 -9.29 24.53
CA GLY A 584 31.17 -9.10 25.96
C GLY A 584 31.98 -7.97 26.60
N THR A 585 32.71 -7.18 25.80
CA THR A 585 33.52 -6.05 26.25
C THR A 585 32.68 -4.78 26.25
N ALA A 586 31.63 -4.76 27.07
CA ALA A 586 31.16 -3.50 27.64
C ALA A 586 31.94 -3.31 28.95
N SER A 587 33.22 -2.94 28.85
CA SER A 587 33.96 -2.53 30.03
C SER A 587 33.56 -1.11 30.40
N GLU A 588 33.03 -0.98 31.61
CA GLU A 588 33.10 0.22 32.43
C GLU A 588 34.49 0.87 32.31
N SER A 589 34.51 2.17 32.01
CA SER A 589 35.56 3.10 32.42
C SER A 589 34.89 4.48 32.50
N THR A 590 34.23 4.80 33.61
CA THR A 590 34.75 5.61 34.73
C THR A 590 35.36 6.94 34.31
N GLU A 591 34.75 7.98 34.87
CA GLU A 591 35.29 9.30 35.21
C GLU A 591 36.76 9.28 35.70
N GLU A 592 37.35 10.48 35.69
CA GLU A 592 38.75 10.86 36.02
C GLU A 592 39.75 10.52 34.88
N ASP A 593 40.61 11.40 34.36
CA ASP A 593 41.35 12.50 34.99
C ASP A 593 41.90 13.51 33.94
N HIS A 594 42.28 14.71 34.41
CA HIS A 594 42.57 16.01 33.77
C HIS A 594 43.49 16.14 32.53
N ARG A 595 43.09 17.01 31.57
CA ARG A 595 43.72 18.32 31.25
C ARG A 595 42.90 19.19 30.31
#